data_AF-A0A8D5U6E4-F1
#
_entry.id   AF-A0A8D5U6E4-F1
#
_cell.length_a   1.000
_cell.length_b   1.000
_cell.length_c   1.000
_cell.angle_alpha   90.00
_cell.angle_beta   90.00
_cell.angle_gamma   90.00
#
_symmetry.space_group_name_H-M   'P 1'
#
loop_
_entity.id
_entity.type
_entity.pdbx_description
1 polymer ?
#
loop_
_entity_poly.entity_id
_entity_poly.type
_entity_poly.pdbx_seq_one_letter_code
_entity_poly.pdbx_strand_id
1 'polypeptide(L)'
;MLVYTFPPLKEEVVESRPNRFLVVTKSGRLCHLHDPGRLKELIYRGNKVLIRETQGKRKTSCQVTAAWSGKEWVLTDSSIHNEVARKFLPAGAKAEVKIGKSRVDFMFDNTFVEVKGCTLVKDGKALFPDAPTKRGKRHLEELIELKKEG
;
A
#
# COMPACT_ATOMS: atom_id res chain seq x y z
N MET A 1 5.16 -17.87 9.95
CA MET A 1 5.67 -16.66 10.62
C MET A 1 4.60 -15.58 10.57
N LEU A 2 4.21 -15.02 11.71
CA LEU A 2 3.29 -13.90 11.79
C LEU A 2 4.09 -12.59 11.65
N VAL A 3 3.77 -11.77 10.65
CA VAL A 3 4.54 -10.54 10.36
C VAL A 3 3.84 -9.26 10.79
N TYR A 4 2.50 -9.28 10.83
CA TYR A 4 1.68 -8.13 11.21
C TYR A 4 0.32 -8.62 11.72
N THR A 5 -0.22 -7.95 12.73
CA THR A 5 -1.55 -8.22 13.26
C THR A 5 -2.36 -6.94 13.21
N PHE A 6 -3.46 -6.96 12.47
CA PHE A 6 -4.39 -5.84 12.46
C PHE A 6 -5.25 -5.83 13.73
N PRO A 7 -5.72 -4.65 14.18
CA PRO A 7 -6.88 -4.60 15.08
C PRO A 7 -8.10 -5.26 14.40
N PRO A 8 -9.17 -5.55 15.15
CA PRO A 8 -10.37 -6.17 14.61
C PRO A 8 -10.84 -5.49 13.32
N LEU A 9 -10.92 -6.29 12.25
CA LEU A 9 -11.38 -5.87 10.94
C LEU A 9 -12.88 -6.16 10.80
N LYS A 10 -13.59 -5.27 10.12
CA LYS A 10 -15.01 -5.45 9.77
C LYS A 10 -15.13 -5.59 8.27
N GLU A 11 -15.93 -6.54 7.81
CA GLU A 11 -16.29 -6.64 6.40
C GLU A 11 -17.31 -5.55 6.05
N GLU A 12 -17.12 -4.91 4.90
CA GLU A 12 -18.01 -3.93 4.30
C GLU A 12 -18.10 -4.16 2.80
N VAL A 13 -19.07 -3.50 2.16
CA VAL A 13 -19.24 -3.54 0.71
C VAL A 13 -19.02 -2.15 0.14
N VAL A 14 -18.21 -2.05 -0.92
CA VAL A 14 -17.95 -0.79 -1.62
C VAL A 14 -19.24 -0.31 -2.29
N GLU A 15 -19.62 0.94 -2.04
CA GLU A 15 -20.67 1.63 -2.78
C GLU A 15 -20.08 2.53 -3.87
N SER A 16 -19.06 3.31 -3.53
CA SER A 16 -18.34 4.15 -4.51
C SER A 16 -16.91 4.48 -4.07
N ARG A 17 -16.10 4.94 -5.02
CA ARG A 17 -14.75 5.49 -4.77
C ARG A 17 -14.67 6.91 -5.35
N PRO A 18 -15.14 7.95 -4.63
CA PRO A 18 -15.27 9.30 -5.18
C PRO A 18 -13.94 9.93 -5.61
N ASN A 19 -12.84 9.52 -4.99
CA ASN A 19 -11.49 9.92 -5.37
C ASN A 19 -10.48 8.86 -4.93
N ARG A 20 -9.20 9.02 -5.31
CA ARG A 20 -8.14 8.03 -5.04
C ARG A 20 -7.94 7.66 -3.56
N PHE A 21 -8.40 8.49 -2.61
CA PHE A 21 -8.17 8.31 -1.18
C PHE A 21 -9.44 8.04 -0.36
N LEU A 22 -10.60 7.94 -1.00
CA LEU A 22 -11.88 7.81 -0.32
C LEU A 22 -12.70 6.67 -0.92
N VAL A 23 -13.17 5.78 -0.05
CA VAL A 23 -14.15 4.74 -0.34
C VAL A 23 -15.39 5.00 0.51
N VAL A 24 -16.54 5.02 -0.14
CA VAL A 24 -17.85 5.04 0.52
C VAL A 24 -18.36 3.60 0.52
N THR A 25 -18.74 3.11 1.69
CA THR A 25 -19.31 1.77 1.86
C THR A 25 -20.84 1.81 1.76
N LYS A 26 -21.47 0.64 1.57
CA LYS A 26 -22.94 0.52 1.51
C LYS A 26 -23.64 0.92 2.81
N SER A 27 -22.97 0.79 3.95
CA SER A 27 -23.47 1.29 5.24
C SER A 27 -23.32 2.81 5.40
N GLY A 28 -22.88 3.53 4.36
CA GLY A 28 -22.71 4.98 4.36
C GLY A 28 -21.41 5.46 5.01
N ARG A 29 -20.50 4.56 5.38
CA ARG A 29 -19.24 4.94 6.03
C ARG A 29 -18.24 5.49 5.02
N LEU A 30 -17.52 6.53 5.45
CA LEU A 30 -16.41 7.15 4.73
C LEU A 30 -15.09 6.55 5.21
N CYS A 31 -14.47 5.71 4.39
CA CYS A 31 -13.20 5.07 4.70
C CYS A 31 -12.05 5.65 3.86
N HIS A 32 -10.93 5.95 4.51
CA HIS A 32 -9.72 6.35 3.82
C HIS A 32 -9.03 5.14 3.17
N LEU A 33 -8.48 5.34 1.97
CA LEU A 33 -7.71 4.34 1.23
C LEU A 33 -6.27 4.83 1.08
N HIS A 34 -5.31 4.07 1.61
CA HIS A 34 -3.88 4.38 1.60
C HIS A 34 -3.19 3.98 0.29
N ASP A 35 -3.94 3.69 -0.77
CA ASP A 35 -3.38 3.33 -2.07
C ASP A 35 -3.88 4.31 -3.16
N PRO A 36 -2.98 5.12 -3.74
CA PRO A 36 -3.34 6.10 -4.78
C PRO A 36 -3.56 5.45 -6.16
N GLY A 37 -3.32 4.14 -6.30
CA GLY A 37 -3.51 3.37 -7.52
C GLY A 37 -4.97 3.39 -8.01
N ARG A 38 -5.16 2.97 -9.25
CA ARG A 38 -6.49 2.87 -9.89
C ARG A 38 -7.35 1.79 -9.28
N LEU A 39 -6.77 0.65 -8.87
CA LEU A 39 -7.44 -0.45 -8.15
C LEU A 39 -8.83 -0.81 -8.72
N LYS A 40 -9.00 -0.81 -10.04
CA LYS A 40 -10.33 -0.95 -10.67
C LYS A 40 -10.93 -2.33 -10.46
N GLU A 41 -10.07 -3.32 -10.27
CA GLU A 41 -10.35 -4.72 -10.03
C GLU A 41 -10.58 -5.04 -8.54
N LEU A 42 -10.24 -4.11 -7.63
CA LEU A 42 -10.35 -4.31 -6.18
C LEU A 42 -11.34 -3.34 -5.52
N ILE A 43 -11.44 -2.10 -5.98
CA ILE A 43 -12.30 -1.08 -5.38
C ILE A 43 -13.34 -0.63 -6.40
N TYR A 44 -14.33 -1.50 -6.62
CA TYR A 44 -15.49 -1.25 -7.47
C TYR A 44 -16.78 -1.49 -6.69
N ARG A 45 -17.88 -0.87 -7.14
CA ARG A 45 -19.19 -1.00 -6.49
C ARG A 45 -19.61 -2.46 -6.38
N GLY A 46 -19.97 -2.89 -5.17
CA GLY A 46 -20.37 -4.25 -4.86
C GLY A 46 -19.24 -5.15 -4.36
N ASN A 47 -17.97 -4.75 -4.48
CA ASN A 47 -16.88 -5.58 -3.97
C ASN A 47 -16.80 -5.55 -2.43
N LYS A 48 -16.28 -6.63 -1.84
CA LYS A 48 -16.02 -6.74 -0.41
C LYS A 48 -14.70 -6.10 -0.03
N VAL A 49 -14.69 -5.40 1.11
CA VAL A 49 -13.51 -4.81 1.72
C VAL A 49 -13.46 -5.11 3.21
N LEU A 50 -12.24 -5.25 3.74
CA LEU A 50 -12.00 -5.24 5.18
C LEU A 50 -11.61 -3.84 5.61
N ILE A 51 -12.31 -3.31 6.60
CA ILE A 51 -12.06 -1.98 7.15
C ILE A 51 -11.66 -2.07 8.62
N ARG A 52 -10.90 -1.08 9.08
CA ARG A 52 -10.62 -0.85 10.50
C ARG A 52 -11.06 0.53 10.92
N GLU A 53 -11.46 0.67 12.17
CA GLU A 53 -11.87 1.94 12.77
C GLU A 53 -10.65 2.88 12.87
N THR A 54 -10.85 4.17 12.59
CA THR A 54 -9.83 5.18 12.86
C THR A 54 -9.90 5.66 14.29
N GLN A 55 -8.75 5.98 14.89
CA GLN A 55 -8.70 6.62 16.20
C GLN A 55 -8.56 8.15 16.07
N GLY A 56 -9.13 8.88 17.04
CA GLY A 56 -9.04 10.33 17.13
C GLY A 56 -9.95 11.11 16.18
N LYS A 57 -9.77 12.43 16.11
CA LYS A 57 -10.56 13.35 15.27
C LYS A 57 -10.09 13.29 13.81
N ARG A 58 -10.54 12.29 13.07
CA ARG A 58 -10.25 12.11 11.63
C ARG A 58 -11.49 12.46 10.80
N LYS A 59 -11.28 12.90 9.55
CA LYS A 59 -12.37 13.20 8.59
C LYS A 59 -13.12 11.94 8.12
N THR A 60 -12.45 10.79 8.15
CA THR A 60 -12.99 9.47 7.80
C THR A 60 -13.10 8.64 9.06
N SER A 61 -14.18 7.88 9.23
CA SER A 61 -14.39 7.03 10.41
C SER A 61 -13.65 5.69 10.34
N CYS A 62 -13.20 5.29 9.16
CA CYS A 62 -12.54 4.02 8.92
C CYS A 62 -11.39 4.14 7.91
N GLN A 63 -10.61 3.07 7.78
CA GLN A 63 -9.61 2.87 6.73
C GLN A 63 -9.85 1.53 6.06
N VAL A 64 -9.74 1.48 4.74
CA VAL A 64 -9.73 0.22 3.98
C VAL A 64 -8.37 -0.44 4.18
N THR A 65 -8.39 -1.68 4.67
CA THR A 65 -7.21 -2.50 4.95
C THR A 65 -6.94 -3.50 3.82
N ALA A 66 -7.98 -4.18 3.36
CA ALA A 66 -7.89 -5.15 2.28
C ALA A 66 -9.14 -5.10 1.39
N ALA A 67 -8.99 -5.58 0.16
CA ALA A 67 -10.08 -5.75 -0.79
C ALA A 67 -10.09 -7.19 -1.32
N TRP A 68 -11.29 -7.72 -1.59
CA TRP A 68 -11.44 -9.08 -2.08
C TRP A 68 -11.10 -9.16 -3.58
N SER A 69 -10.21 -10.07 -3.97
CA SER A 69 -9.84 -10.28 -5.38
C SER A 69 -10.79 -11.23 -6.12
N GLY A 70 -11.78 -11.81 -5.44
CA GLY A 70 -12.55 -12.97 -5.91
C GLY A 70 -12.01 -14.29 -5.39
N LYS A 71 -10.74 -14.33 -4.94
CA LYS A 71 -10.05 -15.54 -4.45
C LYS A 71 -9.42 -15.37 -3.08
N GLU A 72 -8.86 -14.20 -2.82
CA GLU A 72 -8.13 -13.89 -1.59
C GLU A 72 -8.24 -12.41 -1.23
N TRP A 73 -7.85 -12.07 -0.01
CA TRP A 73 -7.76 -10.69 0.45
C TRP A 73 -6.44 -10.06 0.00
N VAL A 74 -6.53 -9.01 -0.82
CA VAL A 74 -5.37 -8.21 -1.23
C VAL A 74 -5.25 -7.03 -0.28
N LEU A 75 -4.09 -6.90 0.37
CA LEU A 75 -3.79 -5.74 1.22
C LEU A 75 -3.64 -4.49 0.35
N THR A 76 -4.50 -3.50 0.60
CA THR A 76 -4.48 -2.20 -0.09
C THR A 76 -4.00 -1.08 0.82
N ASP A 77 -3.57 -1.41 2.04
CA ASP A 77 -3.08 -0.44 3.00
C ASP A 77 -1.55 -0.29 2.91
N SER A 78 -1.11 0.60 2.02
CA SER A 78 0.32 0.82 1.84
C SER A 78 1.03 1.39 3.06
N SER A 79 0.31 1.93 4.04
CA SER A 79 0.90 2.51 5.25
C SER A 79 1.63 1.50 6.14
N ILE A 80 1.30 0.20 6.00
CA ILE A 80 1.94 -0.88 6.76
C ILE A 80 3.06 -1.58 6.00
N HIS A 81 3.24 -1.32 4.68
CA HIS A 81 4.17 -2.07 3.85
C HIS A 81 5.61 -1.97 4.37
N ASN A 82 6.02 -0.78 4.81
CA ASN A 82 7.36 -0.56 5.35
C ASN A 82 7.56 -1.28 6.69
N GLU A 83 6.54 -1.33 7.54
CA GLU A 83 6.60 -2.09 8.81
C GLU A 83 6.75 -3.60 8.56
N VAL A 84 5.99 -4.13 7.60
CA VAL A 84 6.10 -5.53 7.19
C VAL A 84 7.47 -5.81 6.58
N ALA A 85 7.92 -4.98 5.63
CA ALA A 85 9.21 -5.14 4.96
C ALA A 85 10.38 -5.13 5.94
N ARG A 86 10.35 -4.25 6.96
CA ARG A 86 11.37 -4.16 8.00
C ARG A 86 11.62 -5.49 8.72
N LYS A 87 10.60 -6.36 8.86
CA LYS A 87 10.73 -7.68 9.51
C LYS A 87 11.67 -8.62 8.75
N PHE A 88 11.94 -8.34 7.48
CA PHE A 88 12.79 -9.14 6.60
C PHE A 88 14.15 -8.49 6.33
N LEU A 89 14.42 -7.32 6.91
CA LEU A 89 15.68 -6.60 6.77
C LEU A 89 16.60 -6.82 7.98
N PRO A 90 17.92 -6.68 7.83
CA PRO A 90 18.84 -6.73 8.96
C PRO A 90 18.50 -5.72 10.06
N ALA A 91 18.81 -6.10 11.31
CA ALA A 91 18.71 -5.18 12.44
C ALA A 91 19.58 -3.94 12.17
N GLY A 92 19.02 -2.75 12.40
CA GLY A 92 19.71 -1.48 12.14
C GLY A 92 19.47 -0.87 10.76
N ALA A 93 18.68 -1.50 9.88
CA ALA A 93 18.25 -0.88 8.62
C ALA A 93 17.62 0.51 8.86
N LYS A 94 18.28 1.54 8.33
CA LYS A 94 17.86 2.94 8.46
C LYS A 94 16.68 3.17 7.53
N ALA A 95 15.61 3.80 8.01
CA ALA A 95 14.44 4.13 7.18
C ALA A 95 14.51 5.55 6.62
N GLU A 96 13.72 5.81 5.57
CA GLU A 96 13.50 7.14 5.00
C GLU A 96 14.80 7.85 4.58
N VAL A 97 15.70 7.09 3.94
CA VAL A 97 17.05 7.53 3.59
C VAL A 97 16.99 8.45 2.38
N LYS A 98 17.52 9.67 2.53
CA LYS A 98 17.54 10.66 1.46
C LYS A 98 18.52 10.25 0.36
N ILE A 99 18.05 10.20 -0.88
CA ILE A 99 18.87 9.99 -2.07
C ILE A 99 18.50 11.05 -3.11
N GLY A 100 19.46 11.88 -3.52
CA GLY A 100 19.19 13.02 -4.42
C GLY A 100 18.01 13.89 -3.96
N LYS A 101 16.92 13.84 -4.72
CA LYS A 101 15.67 14.61 -4.48
C LYS A 101 14.54 13.78 -3.88
N SER A 102 14.76 12.49 -3.60
CA SER A 102 13.77 11.58 -3.05
C SER A 102 14.24 10.98 -1.72
N ARG A 103 13.41 10.09 -1.17
CA ARG A 103 13.75 9.19 -0.08
C ARG A 103 13.44 7.76 -0.52
N VAL A 104 14.34 6.85 -0.21
CA VAL A 104 14.08 5.41 -0.29
C VAL A 104 13.69 4.87 1.07
N ASP A 105 12.93 3.79 1.05
CA ASP A 105 12.31 3.26 2.26
C ASP A 105 13.35 2.77 3.28
N PHE A 106 14.43 2.10 2.85
CA PHE A 106 15.48 1.60 3.73
C PHE A 106 16.90 1.63 3.15
N MET A 107 17.89 1.56 4.03
CA MET A 107 19.30 1.26 3.72
C MET A 107 19.96 0.43 4.83
N PHE A 108 20.75 -0.56 4.45
CA PHE A 108 21.65 -1.33 5.34
C PHE A 108 22.87 -1.77 4.53
N ASP A 109 24.07 -1.80 5.12
CA ASP A 109 25.29 -2.30 4.47
C ASP A 109 25.49 -1.83 3.01
N ASN A 110 25.31 -0.53 2.76
CA ASN A 110 25.34 0.10 1.43
C ASN A 110 24.31 -0.41 0.41
N THR A 111 23.34 -1.22 0.85
CA THR A 111 22.20 -1.68 0.06
C THR A 111 21.01 -0.76 0.30
N PHE A 112 20.55 -0.09 -0.75
CA PHE A 112 19.32 0.70 -0.73
C PHE A 112 18.11 -0.16 -1.11
N VAL A 113 17.01 -0.01 -0.37
CA VAL A 113 15.79 -0.79 -0.57
C VAL A 113 14.60 0.14 -0.69
N GLU A 114 13.84 -0.04 -1.78
CA GLU A 114 12.56 0.60 -2.02
C GLU A 114 11.46 -0.46 -2.00
N VAL A 115 10.44 -0.27 -1.19
CA VAL A 115 9.30 -1.16 -1.03
C VAL A 115 8.17 -0.72 -1.96
N LYS A 116 7.60 -1.67 -2.70
CA LYS A 116 6.46 -1.44 -3.60
C LYS A 116 5.29 -2.34 -3.23
N GLY A 117 4.09 -1.77 -3.20
CA GLY A 117 2.85 -2.54 -3.10
C GLY A 117 2.42 -3.06 -4.46
N CYS A 118 2.28 -4.38 -4.60
CA CYS A 118 1.83 -5.03 -5.83
C CYS A 118 0.38 -5.51 -5.67
N THR A 119 -0.59 -4.63 -5.92
CA THR A 119 -2.01 -4.90 -5.70
C THR A 119 -2.75 -5.42 -6.94
N LEU A 120 -2.19 -5.23 -8.15
CA LEU A 120 -2.77 -5.72 -9.38
C LEU A 120 -2.51 -7.22 -9.54
N VAL A 121 -3.55 -8.05 -9.49
CA VAL A 121 -3.46 -9.49 -9.71
C VAL A 121 -3.83 -9.82 -11.16
N LYS A 122 -2.90 -10.41 -11.91
CA LYS A 122 -3.12 -10.86 -13.29
C LYS A 122 -2.49 -12.22 -13.50
N ASP A 123 -3.26 -13.19 -13.98
CA ASP A 123 -2.79 -14.56 -14.27
C ASP A 123 -2.05 -15.21 -13.08
N GLY A 124 -2.54 -14.97 -11.86
CA GLY A 124 -1.92 -15.47 -10.63
C GLY A 124 -0.65 -14.74 -10.19
N LYS A 125 -0.29 -13.63 -10.86
CA LYS A 125 0.88 -12.81 -10.54
C LYS A 125 0.46 -11.48 -9.94
N ALA A 126 1.16 -11.05 -8.88
CA ALA A 126 1.07 -9.70 -8.36
C ALA A 126 1.97 -8.76 -9.19
N LEU A 127 1.40 -7.66 -9.67
CA LEU A 127 2.05 -6.72 -10.57
C LEU A 127 2.10 -5.32 -9.96
N PHE A 128 3.13 -4.57 -10.34
CA PHE A 128 3.27 -3.15 -10.10
C PHE A 128 3.90 -2.48 -11.33
N PRO A 129 3.47 -1.26 -11.71
CA PRO A 129 2.35 -0.52 -11.16
C PRO A 129 1.02 -0.88 -11.84
N ASP A 130 -0.11 -0.54 -11.22
CA ASP A 130 -1.45 -0.67 -11.81
C ASP A 130 -1.80 0.49 -12.77
N ALA A 131 -0.98 1.54 -12.79
CA ALA A 131 -1.05 2.69 -13.68
C ALA A 131 0.34 3.35 -13.85
N PRO A 132 0.58 4.10 -14.95
CA PRO A 132 1.83 4.83 -15.11
C PRO A 132 2.17 5.72 -13.92
N THR A 133 3.38 5.59 -13.37
CA THR A 133 3.84 6.33 -12.17
C THR A 133 5.16 7.07 -12.40
N LYS A 134 5.10 8.41 -12.51
CA LYS A 134 6.30 9.26 -12.61
C LYS A 134 7.18 9.16 -11.36
N ARG A 135 6.56 9.01 -10.18
CA ARG A 135 7.28 8.84 -8.91
C ARG A 135 8.02 7.51 -8.86
N GLY A 136 7.36 6.42 -9.25
CA GLY A 136 8.00 5.10 -9.29
C GLY A 136 9.16 5.05 -10.27
N LYS A 137 9.00 5.64 -11.46
CA LYS A 137 10.09 5.78 -12.45
C LYS A 137 11.29 6.52 -11.86
N ARG A 138 11.07 7.69 -11.23
CA ARG A 138 12.16 8.49 -10.62
C ARG A 138 12.93 7.71 -9.56
N HIS A 139 12.23 7.02 -8.66
CA HIS A 139 12.90 6.24 -7.60
C HIS A 139 13.73 5.09 -8.20
N LEU A 140 13.24 4.45 -9.28
CA LEU A 140 14.00 3.41 -9.97
C LEU A 140 15.24 3.97 -10.66
N GLU A 141 15.14 5.13 -11.31
CA GLU A 141 16.28 5.83 -11.92
C GLU A 141 17.32 6.19 -10.84
N GLU A 142 16.91 6.70 -9.69
CA GLU A 142 17.82 7.02 -8.58
C GLU A 142 18.53 5.77 -8.03
N LEU A 143 17.86 4.62 -7.94
CA LEU A 143 18.49 3.34 -7.56
C LEU A 143 19.49 2.84 -8.63
N ILE A 144 19.19 3.05 -9.92
CA ILE A 144 20.10 2.72 -11.01
C ILE A 144 21.37 3.57 -10.93
N GLU A 145 21.24 4.88 -10.66
CA GLU A 145 22.40 5.77 -10.49
C GLU A 145 23.24 5.38 -9.27
N LEU A 146 22.62 5.11 -8.11
CA LEU A 146 23.36 4.63 -6.93
C LEU A 146 24.17 3.37 -7.24
N LYS A 147 23.57 2.41 -7.97
CA LYS A 147 24.29 1.19 -8.35
C LYS A 147 25.48 1.43 -9.29
N LYS A 148 25.47 2.52 -10.08
CA LYS A 148 26.62 2.90 -10.92
C LYS A 148 27.74 3.52 -10.08
N GLU A 149 27.42 4.13 -8.94
CA GLU A 149 28.37 4.78 -8.03
C GLU A 149 29.10 3.80 -7.09
N GLY A 150 28.58 2.58 -6.92
CA GLY A 150 29.13 1.52 -6.07
C GLY A 150 28.36 1.36 -4.77
#